data_AF-A0A533MLB5-F1
#
_entry.id   AF-A0A533MLB5-F1
#
_cell.length_a   1.000
_cell.length_b   1.000
_cell.length_c   1.000
_cell.angle_alpha   90.00
_cell.angle_beta   90.00
_cell.angle_gamma   90.00
#
_symmetry.space_group_name_H-M   'P 1'
#
loop_
_entity.id
_entity.type
_entity.pdbx_description
1 polymer ?
#
loop_
_entity_poly.entity_id
_entity_poly.type
_entity_poly.pdbx_seq_one_letter_code
_entity_poly.pdbx_strand_id
1 'polypeptide(L)'
;MQCALCKDKKCQAGKDCTTIAADIRYETEELRSMKLSAHIESKYYMKKTRLEELILYAKGMEYQRLGIAFCIGFGHEAAVINEILSKDFDMFSVCCKVCAIDKHSYNLDTMHGKGFEATCNPKGQSIILNNLKTDLNIILGLCIGHDILFTEHSHAPVTTLAVKDRVLAHNPLGAIYSKYYLKNVFDIP
;
A
#
# COMPACT_ATOMS: atom_id res chain seq x y z
N MET A 1 -20.15 -10.27 -10.56
CA MET A 1 -20.26 -11.08 -9.33
C MET A 1 -20.29 -10.16 -8.12
N GLN A 2 -21.17 -10.37 -7.14
CA GLN A 2 -21.30 -9.53 -5.93
C GLN A 2 -20.97 -10.33 -4.65
N CYS A 3 -19.75 -10.87 -4.57
CA CYS A 3 -19.33 -11.74 -3.47
C CYS A 3 -19.44 -11.12 -2.08
N ALA A 4 -19.37 -9.78 -1.98
CA ALA A 4 -19.56 -9.05 -0.73
C ALA A 4 -20.93 -9.33 -0.08
N LEU A 5 -21.97 -9.61 -0.87
CA LEU A 5 -23.33 -9.87 -0.39
C LEU A 5 -23.63 -11.37 -0.11
N CYS A 6 -22.71 -12.27 -0.48
CA CYS A 6 -22.90 -13.70 -0.28
C CYS A 6 -22.80 -14.05 1.22
N LYS A 7 -23.90 -14.53 1.80
CA LYS A 7 -23.97 -14.95 3.21
C LYS A 7 -23.34 -16.33 3.46
N ASP A 8 -23.43 -17.24 2.48
CA ASP A 8 -23.03 -18.64 2.69
C ASP A 8 -21.52 -18.87 2.67
N LYS A 9 -20.77 -18.05 1.92
CA LYS A 9 -19.30 -18.16 1.74
C LYS A 9 -18.77 -19.60 1.53
N LYS A 10 -19.53 -20.46 0.84
CA LYS A 10 -19.18 -21.88 0.58
C LYS A 10 -17.83 -22.09 -0.11
N CYS A 11 -17.24 -21.05 -0.70
CA CYS A 11 -15.87 -21.08 -1.23
C CYS A 11 -14.82 -21.40 -0.15
N GLN A 12 -15.08 -21.06 1.12
CA GLN A 12 -14.24 -21.48 2.25
C GLN A 12 -14.19 -23.02 2.40
N ALA A 13 -15.23 -23.72 1.96
CA ALA A 13 -15.32 -25.19 1.94
C ALA A 13 -15.04 -25.79 0.55
N GLY A 14 -14.40 -25.04 -0.35
CA GLY A 14 -13.94 -25.55 -1.66
C GLY A 14 -14.90 -25.34 -2.82
N LYS A 15 -16.02 -24.62 -2.67
CA LYS A 15 -16.88 -24.27 -3.82
C LYS A 15 -16.17 -23.26 -4.74
N ASP A 16 -15.92 -23.65 -5.99
CA ASP A 16 -15.56 -22.71 -7.06
C ASP A 16 -16.82 -21.99 -7.57
N CYS A 17 -16.98 -20.72 -7.20
CA CYS A 17 -18.13 -19.90 -7.58
C CYS A 17 -18.06 -19.37 -9.02
N THR A 18 -16.90 -19.49 -9.67
CA THR A 18 -16.56 -18.84 -10.95
C THR A 18 -16.19 -19.84 -12.05
N THR A 19 -15.96 -21.10 -11.70
CA THR A 19 -15.49 -22.18 -12.59
C THR A 19 -14.10 -21.96 -13.20
N ILE A 20 -13.31 -21.01 -12.67
CA ILE A 20 -11.96 -20.69 -13.15
C ILE A 20 -10.85 -21.35 -12.31
N ALA A 21 -11.18 -22.13 -11.28
CA ALA A 21 -10.16 -22.70 -10.39
C ALA A 21 -9.14 -23.58 -11.14
N ALA A 22 -9.56 -24.23 -12.22
CA ALA A 22 -8.66 -25.02 -13.07
C ALA A 22 -7.68 -24.16 -13.89
N ASP A 23 -8.00 -22.89 -14.14
CA ASP A 23 -7.21 -21.95 -14.93
C ASP A 23 -6.21 -21.15 -14.06
N ILE A 24 -6.44 -21.09 -12.74
CA ILE A 24 -5.56 -20.38 -11.81
C ILE A 24 -4.36 -21.27 -11.47
N ARG A 25 -3.17 -20.80 -11.81
CA ARG A 25 -1.90 -21.43 -11.44
C ARG A 25 -0.95 -20.38 -10.87
N TYR A 26 -0.35 -20.71 -9.73
CA TYR A 26 0.73 -19.92 -9.15
C TYR A 26 2.04 -20.65 -9.41
N GLU A 27 2.98 -19.99 -10.06
CA GLU A 27 4.27 -20.56 -10.43
C GLU A 27 5.40 -19.61 -10.01
N THR A 28 6.63 -20.14 -9.87
CA THR A 28 7.84 -19.35 -9.61
C THR A 28 7.71 -18.41 -8.39
N GLU A 29 7.93 -17.11 -8.57
CA GLU A 29 7.89 -16.08 -7.51
C GLU A 29 6.50 -15.88 -6.93
N GLU A 30 5.43 -16.00 -7.72
CA GLU A 30 4.06 -15.88 -7.20
C GLU A 30 3.73 -17.02 -6.24
N LEU A 31 4.15 -18.24 -6.56
CA LEU A 31 4.00 -19.39 -5.68
C LEU A 31 4.83 -19.25 -4.40
N ARG A 32 6.06 -18.71 -4.52
CA ARG A 32 6.92 -18.42 -3.37
C ARG A 32 6.27 -17.40 -2.43
N SER A 33 5.78 -16.29 -2.99
CA SER A 33 5.05 -15.24 -2.28
C SER A 33 3.81 -15.80 -1.57
N MET A 34 3.00 -16.60 -2.25
CA MET A 34 1.80 -17.21 -1.69
C MET A 34 2.13 -18.18 -0.54
N LYS A 35 3.13 -19.05 -0.71
CA LYS A 35 3.58 -19.97 0.34
C LYS A 35 4.09 -19.23 1.58
N LEU A 36 4.87 -18.18 1.39
CA LEU A 36 5.39 -17.39 2.50
C LEU A 36 4.28 -16.64 3.24
N SER A 37 3.33 -16.06 2.51
CA SER A 37 2.17 -15.38 3.11
C SER A 37 1.34 -16.35 3.96
N ALA A 38 1.05 -17.55 3.44
CA ALA A 38 0.33 -18.59 4.18
C ALA A 38 1.13 -19.10 5.41
N HIS A 39 2.46 -19.18 5.31
CA HIS A 39 3.31 -19.51 6.44
C HIS A 39 3.23 -18.45 7.55
N ILE A 40 3.34 -17.17 7.18
CA ILE A 40 3.27 -16.05 8.14
C ILE A 40 1.91 -16.04 8.83
N GLU A 41 0.82 -16.14 8.07
CA GLU A 41 -0.54 -16.24 8.61
C GLU A 41 -0.64 -17.41 9.60
N SER A 42 -0.30 -18.64 9.18
CA SER A 42 -0.45 -19.84 10.01
C SER A 42 0.33 -19.77 11.33
N LYS A 43 1.53 -19.18 11.33
CA LYS A 43 2.40 -19.14 12.51
C LYS A 43 2.15 -17.93 13.41
N TYR A 44 1.82 -16.78 12.81
CA TYR A 44 1.82 -15.48 13.47
C TYR A 44 0.45 -14.78 13.49
N TYR A 45 -0.63 -15.45 13.08
CA TYR A 45 -1.99 -14.94 13.18
C TYR A 45 -2.29 -14.35 14.57
N MET A 46 -2.66 -13.06 14.61
CA MET A 46 -2.90 -12.27 15.83
C MET A 46 -1.72 -12.18 16.81
N LYS A 47 -0.49 -12.42 16.35
CA LYS A 47 0.72 -12.34 17.19
C LYS A 47 1.71 -11.28 16.71
N LYS A 48 1.62 -10.87 15.44
CA LYS A 48 2.52 -9.90 14.82
C LYS A 48 1.74 -8.74 14.23
N THR A 49 2.31 -7.55 14.35
CA THR A 49 1.81 -6.34 13.70
C THR A 49 2.10 -6.40 12.19
N ARG A 50 1.40 -5.58 11.40
CA ARG A 50 1.64 -5.49 9.96
C ARG A 50 3.09 -5.11 9.61
N LEU A 51 3.74 -4.26 10.41
CA LEU A 51 5.15 -3.91 10.20
C LEU A 51 6.07 -5.11 10.46
N GLU A 52 5.81 -5.91 11.50
CA GLU A 52 6.57 -7.13 11.76
C GLU A 52 6.34 -8.20 10.68
N GLU A 53 5.10 -8.37 10.21
CA GLU A 53 4.78 -9.25 9.08
C GLU A 53 5.51 -8.82 7.81
N LEU A 54 5.60 -7.51 7.54
CA LEU A 54 6.36 -6.96 6.42
C LEU A 54 7.84 -7.33 6.51
N ILE A 55 8.45 -7.21 7.70
CA ILE A 55 9.86 -7.60 7.91
C ILE A 55 10.04 -9.11 7.67
N LEU A 56 9.16 -9.95 8.22
CA LEU A 56 9.20 -11.40 8.03
C LEU A 56 9.03 -11.78 6.55
N TYR A 57 8.11 -11.13 5.87
CA TYR A 57 7.84 -11.35 4.45
C TYR A 57 9.04 -10.95 3.59
N ALA A 58 9.58 -9.75 3.77
CA ALA A 58 10.74 -9.28 3.01
C ALA A 58 11.96 -10.17 3.23
N LYS A 59 12.21 -10.64 4.47
CA LYS A 59 13.28 -11.61 4.76
C LYS A 59 13.04 -12.97 4.08
N GLY A 60 11.82 -13.51 4.14
CA GLY A 60 11.51 -14.80 3.51
C GLY A 60 11.51 -14.78 1.98
N MET A 61 11.25 -13.62 1.38
CA MET A 61 11.43 -13.38 -0.05
C MET A 61 12.90 -13.11 -0.42
N GLU A 62 13.81 -13.02 0.57
CA GLU A 62 15.22 -12.69 0.40
C GLU A 62 15.47 -11.34 -0.27
N TYR A 63 14.52 -10.42 -0.12
CA TYR A 63 14.67 -9.04 -0.59
C TYR A 63 15.83 -8.35 0.13
N GLN A 64 16.60 -7.57 -0.62
CA GLN A 64 17.75 -6.82 -0.11
C GLN A 64 17.45 -5.33 -0.11
N ARG A 65 16.78 -4.83 -1.15
CA ARG A 65 16.54 -3.39 -1.37
C ARG A 65 15.07 -3.06 -1.23
N LEU A 66 14.73 -2.21 -0.27
CA LEU A 66 13.34 -1.79 -0.07
C LEU A 66 13.18 -0.30 -0.33
N GLY A 67 12.10 0.07 -1.02
CA GLY A 67 11.73 1.45 -1.28
C GLY A 67 10.57 1.90 -0.39
N ILE A 68 10.63 3.12 0.14
CA ILE A 68 9.50 3.79 0.81
C ILE A 68 9.06 4.96 -0.05
N ALA A 69 7.86 4.89 -0.63
CA ALA A 69 7.19 6.02 -1.25
C ALA A 69 6.22 6.65 -0.26
N PHE A 70 6.55 7.85 0.24
CA PHE A 70 5.79 8.47 1.33
C PHE A 70 5.27 9.85 0.98
N CYS A 71 4.16 10.24 1.61
CA CYS A 71 3.73 11.63 1.56
C CYS A 71 4.55 12.49 2.51
N ILE A 72 4.86 13.74 2.14
CA ILE A 72 5.51 14.73 3.02
C ILE A 72 4.87 14.85 4.41
N GLY A 73 3.55 14.62 4.52
CA GLY A 73 2.82 14.63 5.78
C GLY A 73 2.99 13.39 6.67
N PHE A 74 3.76 12.39 6.21
CA PHE A 74 4.16 11.17 6.91
C PHE A 74 5.69 11.11 7.09
N GLY A 75 6.37 12.27 7.04
CA GLY A 75 7.83 12.33 7.05
C GLY A 75 8.46 11.74 8.32
N HIS A 76 7.81 11.91 9.48
CA HIS A 76 8.30 11.35 10.74
C HIS A 76 8.15 9.83 10.77
N GLU A 77 6.97 9.32 10.40
CA GLU A 77 6.67 7.89 10.31
C GLU A 77 7.61 7.20 9.31
N ALA A 78 7.85 7.83 8.15
CA ALA A 78 8.78 7.33 7.15
C ALA A 78 10.20 7.21 7.72
N ALA A 79 10.68 8.20 8.48
CA ALA A 79 12.00 8.16 9.10
C ALA A 79 12.13 7.02 10.12
N VAL A 80 11.13 6.87 11.01
CA VAL A 80 11.12 5.79 12.02
C VAL A 80 11.10 4.41 11.36
N ILE A 81 10.23 4.21 10.36
CA ILE A 81 10.15 2.95 9.63
C ILE A 81 11.45 2.68 8.87
N ASN A 82 12.03 3.70 8.25
CA ASN A 82 13.32 3.58 7.57
C ASN A 82 14.40 3.09 8.55
N GLU A 83 14.50 3.67 9.76
CA GLU A 83 15.46 3.26 10.78
C GLU A 83 15.26 1.79 11.22
N ILE A 84 14.01 1.37 11.40
CA ILE A 84 13.69 -0.02 11.77
C ILE A 84 14.14 -0.97 10.66
N LEU A 85 13.78 -0.69 9.40
CA LEU A 85 14.05 -1.58 8.28
C LEU A 85 15.52 -1.56 7.83
N SER A 86 16.24 -0.46 8.03
CA SER A 86 17.67 -0.33 7.68
C SER A 86 18.58 -1.28 8.47
N LYS A 87 18.06 -1.93 9.52
CA LYS A 87 18.80 -2.95 10.28
C LYS A 87 19.00 -4.24 9.47
N ASP A 88 18.11 -4.49 8.51
CA ASP A 88 18.03 -5.75 7.78
C ASP A 88 18.10 -5.56 6.25
N PHE A 89 17.88 -4.35 5.73
CA PHE A 89 17.72 -4.08 4.29
C PHE A 89 18.41 -2.77 3.86
N ASP A 90 18.80 -2.70 2.60
CA ASP A 90 19.22 -1.46 1.93
C ASP A 90 17.98 -0.59 1.64
N MET A 91 17.80 0.45 2.46
CA MET A 91 16.62 1.30 2.39
C MET A 91 16.79 2.50 1.45
N PHE A 92 15.77 2.73 0.63
CA PHE A 92 15.61 3.92 -0.18
C PHE A 92 14.26 4.58 0.14
N SER A 93 14.19 5.90 0.16
CA SER A 93 12.93 6.62 0.40
C SER A 93 12.76 7.80 -0.54
N VAL A 94 11.53 8.02 -0.99
CA VAL A 94 11.19 9.11 -1.91
C VAL A 94 9.94 9.82 -1.44
N CYS A 95 10.06 11.13 -1.17
CA CYS A 95 8.96 11.99 -0.78
C CYS A 95 8.04 12.32 -1.97
N CYS A 96 6.74 12.45 -1.73
CA CYS A 96 5.76 12.72 -2.77
C CYS A 96 5.98 14.05 -3.52
N LYS A 97 6.73 15.01 -2.96
CA LYS A 97 7.03 16.30 -3.60
C LYS A 97 8.30 16.28 -4.45
N VAL A 98 8.85 15.10 -4.73
CA VAL A 98 10.05 14.93 -5.54
C VAL A 98 9.93 15.62 -6.90
N CYS A 99 11.03 16.20 -7.37
CA CYS A 99 11.14 17.04 -8.56
C CYS A 99 10.44 18.41 -8.49
N ALA A 100 9.78 18.76 -7.38
CA ALA A 100 9.26 20.11 -7.13
C ALA A 100 8.43 20.69 -8.30
N ILE A 101 7.61 19.85 -8.94
CA ILE A 101 6.79 20.25 -10.08
C ILE A 101 5.69 21.21 -9.61
N ASP A 102 5.63 22.41 -10.20
CA ASP A 102 4.61 23.40 -9.84
C ASP A 102 3.22 22.96 -10.31
N LYS A 103 2.22 23.04 -9.43
CA LYS A 103 0.81 22.78 -9.75
C LYS A 103 0.28 23.62 -10.90
N HIS A 104 0.75 24.86 -11.05
CA HIS A 104 0.34 25.74 -12.15
C HIS A 104 0.71 25.17 -13.52
N SER A 105 1.79 24.39 -13.63
CA SER A 105 2.19 23.77 -14.91
C SER A 105 1.19 22.74 -15.45
N TYR A 106 0.30 22.25 -14.59
CA TYR A 106 -0.73 21.27 -14.91
C TYR A 106 -2.16 21.77 -14.64
N ASN A 107 -2.34 23.08 -14.40
CA ASN A 107 -3.64 23.67 -14.04
C ASN A 107 -4.31 22.96 -12.85
N LEU A 108 -3.54 22.58 -11.83
CA LEU A 108 -4.05 21.88 -10.66
C LEU A 108 -4.52 22.85 -9.58
N ASP A 109 -5.54 22.42 -8.81
CA ASP A 109 -6.03 23.17 -7.66
C ASP A 109 -4.91 23.42 -6.64
N THR A 110 -4.80 24.66 -6.19
CA THR A 110 -3.83 25.11 -5.18
C THR A 110 -4.53 25.33 -3.85
N MET A 111 -3.83 25.07 -2.76
CA MET A 111 -4.33 25.29 -1.40
C MET A 111 -4.23 26.75 -0.99
N HIS A 112 -3.19 27.45 -1.46
CA HIS A 112 -2.88 28.83 -1.05
C HIS A 112 -3.15 29.87 -2.14
N GLY A 113 -3.57 29.45 -3.34
CA GLY A 113 -4.05 30.33 -4.41
C GLY A 113 -2.99 31.19 -5.11
N LYS A 114 -1.83 31.44 -4.49
CA LYS A 114 -0.78 32.32 -5.01
C LYS A 114 0.60 31.70 -4.82
N GLY A 115 1.46 31.84 -5.84
CA GLY A 115 2.85 31.40 -5.81
C GLY A 115 3.02 29.91 -6.11
N PHE A 116 4.27 29.46 -5.98
CA PHE A 116 4.68 28.08 -6.23
C PHE A 116 4.04 27.13 -5.22
N GLU A 117 3.40 26.07 -5.72
CA GLU A 117 2.92 24.97 -4.89
C GLU A 117 3.26 23.64 -5.55
N ALA A 118 4.18 22.88 -4.96
CA ALA A 118 4.60 21.61 -5.52
C ALA A 118 3.43 20.60 -5.56
N THR A 119 3.20 19.98 -6.72
CA THR A 119 2.28 18.84 -6.84
C THR A 119 2.92 17.56 -6.27
N CYS A 120 2.10 16.55 -6.00
CA CYS A 120 2.62 15.22 -5.71
C CYS A 120 3.02 14.53 -7.02
N ASN A 121 4.14 13.81 -7.02
CA ASN A 121 4.71 13.18 -8.20
C ASN A 121 4.91 11.66 -7.98
N PRO A 122 3.82 10.86 -7.94
CA PRO A 122 3.91 9.42 -7.71
C PRO A 122 4.68 8.69 -8.83
N LYS A 123 4.59 9.17 -10.07
CA LYS A 123 5.37 8.63 -11.19
C LYS A 123 6.87 8.92 -11.03
N GLY A 124 7.23 10.10 -10.52
CA GLY A 124 8.62 10.40 -10.15
C GLY A 124 9.12 9.50 -9.03
N GLN A 125 8.28 9.24 -8.01
CA GLN A 125 8.62 8.29 -6.94
C GLN A 125 8.91 6.88 -7.48
N SER A 126 8.05 6.36 -8.35
CA SER A 126 8.24 5.02 -8.93
C SER A 126 9.46 4.96 -9.85
N ILE A 127 9.68 5.95 -10.72
CA ILE A 127 10.87 5.99 -11.60
C ILE A 127 12.16 5.98 -10.79
N ILE A 128 12.25 6.77 -9.72
CA ILE A 128 13.45 6.82 -8.87
C ILE A 128 13.70 5.45 -8.21
N LEU A 129 12.65 4.83 -7.63
CA LEU A 129 12.79 3.52 -6.98
C LEU A 129 13.09 2.39 -7.99
N ASN A 130 12.50 2.45 -9.19
CA ASN A 130 12.81 1.51 -10.27
C ASN A 130 14.29 1.62 -10.70
N ASN A 131 14.84 2.84 -10.79
CA ASN A 131 16.24 3.05 -11.12
C ASN A 131 17.19 2.52 -10.03
N LEU A 132 16.74 2.55 -8.77
CA LEU A 132 17.46 1.96 -7.63
C LEU A 132 17.31 0.43 -7.54
N LYS A 133 16.43 -0.14 -8.38
CA LYS A 133 16.14 -1.56 -8.48
C LYS A 133 15.74 -2.16 -7.13
N THR A 134 14.77 -1.53 -6.48
CA THR A 134 14.17 -2.08 -5.26
C THR A 134 13.48 -3.41 -5.55
N ASP A 135 13.48 -4.31 -4.58
CA ASP A 135 12.84 -5.63 -4.65
C ASP A 135 11.38 -5.55 -4.19
N LEU A 136 11.07 -4.60 -3.31
CA LEU A 136 9.71 -4.29 -2.83
C LEU A 136 9.59 -2.81 -2.51
N ASN A 137 8.46 -2.22 -2.88
CA ASN A 137 8.11 -0.85 -2.56
C ASN A 137 6.97 -0.78 -1.54
N ILE A 138 7.09 0.14 -0.59
CA ILE A 138 6.18 0.34 0.53
C ILE A 138 5.55 1.72 0.39
N ILE A 139 4.22 1.76 0.27
CA ILE A 139 3.45 2.99 0.31
C ILE A 139 3.21 3.40 1.76
N LEU A 140 3.52 4.67 2.06
CA LEU A 140 3.21 5.30 3.34
C LEU A 140 2.44 6.61 3.13
N GLY A 141 1.11 6.52 3.25
CA GLY A 141 0.26 7.70 3.31
C GLY A 141 0.19 8.49 2.02
N LEU A 142 0.27 7.85 0.85
CA LEU A 142 -0.07 8.51 -0.41
C LEU A 142 -1.59 8.80 -0.48
N CYS A 143 -1.98 9.85 -1.20
CA CYS A 143 -3.40 10.13 -1.42
C CYS A 143 -4.00 9.09 -2.38
N ILE A 144 -5.32 8.90 -2.31
CA ILE A 144 -6.07 8.17 -3.32
C ILE A 144 -5.75 8.72 -4.73
N GLY A 145 -5.52 7.83 -5.68
CA GLY A 145 -5.11 8.16 -7.04
C GLY A 145 -3.59 8.29 -7.20
N HIS A 146 -2.89 8.87 -6.23
CA HIS A 146 -1.43 8.89 -6.26
C HIS A 146 -0.83 7.52 -5.88
N ASP A 147 -1.45 6.81 -4.94
CA ASP A 147 -1.11 5.42 -4.60
C ASP A 147 -1.32 4.46 -5.78
N ILE A 148 -2.43 4.62 -6.50
CA ILE A 148 -2.76 3.87 -7.72
C ILE A 148 -1.70 4.12 -8.79
N LEU A 149 -1.42 5.38 -9.12
CA LEU A 149 -0.40 5.74 -10.12
C LEU A 149 1.01 5.28 -9.74
N PHE A 150 1.37 5.32 -8.46
CA PHE A 150 2.64 4.78 -7.99
C PHE A 150 2.71 3.27 -8.22
N THR A 151 1.65 2.55 -7.84
CA THR A 151 1.56 1.10 -7.96
C THR A 151 1.61 0.64 -9.42
N GLU A 152 0.85 1.31 -10.30
CA GLU A 152 0.82 1.03 -11.73
C GLU A 152 2.18 1.18 -12.41
N HIS A 153 3.00 2.14 -11.96
CA HIS A 153 4.31 2.42 -12.53
C HIS A 153 5.49 1.79 -11.78
N SER A 154 5.25 1.05 -10.69
CA SER A 154 6.29 0.34 -9.96
C SER A 154 6.67 -0.94 -10.69
N HIS A 155 7.96 -1.18 -10.90
CA HIS A 155 8.44 -2.46 -11.43
C HIS A 155 8.50 -3.53 -10.35
N ALA A 156 8.87 -3.14 -9.12
CA ALA A 156 8.80 -4.01 -7.97
C ALA A 156 7.34 -4.15 -7.48
N PRO A 157 6.98 -5.28 -6.83
CA PRO A 157 5.72 -5.39 -6.11
C PRO A 157 5.56 -4.25 -5.09
N VAL A 158 4.32 -3.88 -4.83
CA VAL A 158 3.98 -2.79 -3.92
C VAL A 158 3.09 -3.30 -2.80
N THR A 159 3.39 -2.88 -1.58
CA THR A 159 2.49 -3.05 -0.42
C THR A 159 2.19 -1.69 0.20
N THR A 160 0.98 -1.52 0.73
CA THR A 160 0.61 -0.32 1.47
C THR A 160 0.66 -0.61 2.96
N LEU A 161 1.54 0.08 3.68
CA LEU A 161 1.65 -0.05 5.13
C LEU A 161 0.65 0.85 5.86
N ALA A 162 0.44 2.07 5.36
CA ALA A 162 -0.58 2.98 5.86
C ALA A 162 -1.20 3.78 4.71
N VAL A 163 -2.52 3.92 4.73
CA VAL A 163 -3.25 4.80 3.80
C VAL A 163 -3.38 6.21 4.38
N LYS A 164 -3.57 7.21 3.53
CA LYS A 164 -3.86 8.57 4.01
C LYS A 164 -5.34 8.73 4.32
N ASP A 165 -5.67 8.57 5.60
CA ASP A 165 -6.94 9.03 6.17
C ASP A 165 -6.66 9.90 7.39
N ARG A 166 -6.65 11.23 7.23
CA ARG A 166 -6.35 12.12 8.36
C ARG A 166 -7.49 12.20 9.37
N VAL A 167 -8.73 11.92 8.95
CA VAL A 167 -9.92 12.05 9.78
C VAL A 167 -9.99 10.88 10.77
N LEU A 168 -9.64 9.68 10.31
CA LEU A 168 -9.74 8.44 11.10
C LEU A 168 -8.37 7.89 11.52
N ALA A 169 -7.38 8.76 11.72
CA ALA A 169 -6.03 8.37 12.16
C ALA A 169 -5.44 7.21 11.33
N HIS A 170 -5.62 7.29 10.02
CA HIS A 170 -5.11 6.35 9.01
C HIS A 170 -5.78 4.97 9.06
N ASN A 171 -6.97 4.87 9.67
CA ASN A 171 -7.81 3.67 9.73
C ASN A 171 -9.16 3.88 9.02
N PRO A 172 -9.23 3.74 7.68
CA PRO A 172 -10.44 4.04 6.91
C PRO A 172 -11.62 3.10 7.23
N LEU A 173 -11.37 1.90 7.76
CA LEU A 173 -12.44 1.00 8.18
C LEU A 173 -13.24 1.56 9.36
N GLY A 174 -12.70 2.53 10.10
CA GLY A 174 -13.44 3.26 11.13
C GLY A 174 -14.74 3.90 10.61
N ALA A 175 -14.78 4.31 9.34
CA ALA A 175 -15.95 4.94 8.73
C ALA A 175 -17.15 3.99 8.68
N ILE A 176 -16.92 2.69 8.46
CA ILE A 176 -17.98 1.67 8.35
C ILE A 176 -18.29 0.97 9.67
N TYR A 177 -17.44 1.14 10.69
CA TYR A 177 -17.72 0.63 12.04
C TYR A 177 -18.67 1.54 12.83
N SER A 178 -18.78 2.81 12.43
CA SER A 178 -19.69 3.77 13.05
C SER A 178 -21.07 3.72 12.39
N LYS A 179 -22.08 3.23 13.12
CA LYS A 179 -23.50 3.30 12.68
C LYS A 179 -23.94 4.73 12.37
N TYR A 180 -23.39 5.71 13.09
CA TYR A 180 -23.65 7.11 12.81
C TYR A 180 -23.14 7.52 11.43
N TYR A 181 -21.92 7.12 11.06
CA TYR A 181 -21.38 7.41 9.72
C TYR A 181 -22.15 6.65 8.65
N LEU A 182 -22.44 5.37 8.85
CA LEU A 182 -23.25 4.58 7.91
C LEU A 182 -24.57 5.29 7.61
N LYS A 183 -25.32 5.69 8.64
CA LYS A 183 -26.63 6.33 8.49
C LYS A 183 -26.55 7.76 7.93
N ASN A 184 -25.65 8.60 8.45
CA ASN A 184 -25.70 10.05 8.20
C ASN A 184 -24.71 10.54 7.14
N VAL A 185 -23.72 9.72 6.75
CA VAL A 185 -22.72 10.06 5.73
C VAL A 185 -22.87 9.19 4.49
N PHE A 186 -23.22 7.91 4.65
CA PHE A 186 -23.31 6.96 3.54
C PHE A 186 -24.73 6.49 3.22
N ASP A 187 -25.75 6.97 3.94
CA ASP A 187 -27.16 6.58 3.78
C ASP A 187 -27.41 5.05 3.84
N ILE A 188 -26.61 4.34 4.63
CA ILE A 188 -26.73 2.90 4.90
C ILE A 188 -27.40 2.71 6.27
N PRO A 189 -28.56 2.03 6.34
CA PRO A 189 -29.31 1.85 7.58
C PRO A 189 -28.61 0.96 8.63
#